data_AF-A0A948E866-F1
#
_entry.id   AF-A0A948E866-F1
#
_cell.length_a   1.000
_cell.length_b   1.000
_cell.length_c   1.000
_cell.angle_alpha   90.00
_cell.angle_beta   90.00
_cell.angle_gamma   90.00
#
_symmetry.space_group_name_H-M   'P 1'
#
loop_
_entity.id
_entity.type
_entity.pdbx_description
1 polymer ?
#
loop_
_entity_poly.entity_id
_entity_poly.type
_entity_poly.pdbx_seq_one_letter_code
_entity_poly.pdbx_strand_id
1 'polypeptide(L)'
;GGACGTCGVYTCQGSEALTCSDPGANTCGGCSVLPHPVGSTCGVCGLYACDGANAVQCVDPGLNACGGCTVLGHTLGAACGTCGVYTCQGSEAVTCSDPGANTCGGCTALPYEPGDACACSEGSYTCNGADAVTCTMSGNDNVYTSAVYIGSFDDSDNWVAATRTGTLTPTYDTEDWYSATFSDEWLHIIELQATLDNIPTGQDYDLCVYYSGSSSVGCDAGYASTWAGMNGCCSANAGTAAEHVFLDVNEGGTVYYRVYRYSGTGSCTPYQLQIGF
;
A
#
# COMPACT_ATOMS: atom_id res chain seq x y z
N GLY A 1 27.83 -68.70 -46.84
CA GLY A 1 28.65 -68.05 -47.88
C GLY A 1 29.71 -67.19 -47.23
N GLY A 2 30.76 -66.80 -47.96
CA GLY A 2 31.62 -65.71 -47.52
C GLY A 2 30.86 -64.39 -47.43
N ALA A 3 31.38 -63.43 -46.66
CA ALA A 3 30.81 -62.08 -46.58
C ALA A 3 30.96 -61.35 -47.93
N CYS A 4 29.99 -60.50 -48.26
CA CYS A 4 30.02 -59.64 -49.44
C CYS A 4 29.36 -58.29 -49.10
N GLY A 5 29.97 -57.18 -49.52
CA GLY A 5 29.48 -55.85 -49.16
C GLY A 5 29.58 -55.53 -47.66
N THR A 6 28.74 -54.63 -47.15
CA THR A 6 28.75 -54.19 -45.74
C THR A 6 27.99 -55.18 -44.85
N CYS A 7 26.89 -55.72 -45.36
CA CYS A 7 25.96 -56.54 -44.59
C CYS A 7 25.52 -57.83 -45.31
N GLY A 8 26.14 -58.14 -46.45
CA GLY A 8 25.72 -59.25 -47.28
C GLY A 8 26.51 -60.53 -47.09
N VAL A 9 25.89 -61.61 -47.59
CA VAL A 9 26.52 -62.91 -47.74
C VAL A 9 26.31 -63.44 -49.15
N TYR A 10 27.32 -64.12 -49.67
CA TYR A 10 27.18 -64.82 -50.95
C TYR A 10 26.22 -66.00 -50.81
N THR A 11 25.28 -66.07 -51.73
CA THR A 11 24.31 -67.17 -51.88
C THR A 11 24.47 -67.81 -53.25
N CYS A 12 24.21 -69.13 -53.36
CA CYS A 12 24.32 -69.83 -54.63
C CYS A 12 23.16 -69.47 -55.56
N GLN A 13 23.49 -69.04 -56.77
CA GLN A 13 22.55 -68.87 -57.87
C GLN A 13 22.81 -69.98 -58.89
N GLY A 14 22.19 -71.14 -58.67
CA GLY A 14 22.47 -72.37 -59.44
C GLY A 14 23.77 -73.06 -58.98
N SER A 15 24.32 -73.93 -59.82
CA SER A 15 25.51 -74.75 -59.51
C SER A 15 26.85 -74.05 -59.76
N GLU A 16 26.86 -72.90 -60.46
CA GLU A 16 28.09 -72.28 -60.98
C GLU A 16 28.25 -70.78 -60.67
N ALA A 17 27.29 -70.13 -59.99
CA ALA A 17 27.36 -68.70 -59.71
C ALA A 17 27.03 -68.37 -58.24
N LEU A 18 27.67 -67.32 -57.71
CA LEU A 18 27.34 -66.71 -56.43
C LEU A 18 26.71 -65.34 -56.69
N THR A 19 25.61 -65.05 -56.01
CA THR A 19 25.03 -63.71 -55.97
C THR A 19 25.18 -63.13 -54.57
N CYS A 20 25.54 -61.84 -54.50
CA CYS A 20 25.64 -61.13 -53.23
C CYS A 20 24.26 -60.62 -52.84
N SER A 21 23.72 -61.13 -51.73
CA SER A 21 22.53 -60.55 -51.10
C SER A 21 23.00 -59.67 -49.96
N ASP A 22 23.13 -58.37 -50.23
CA ASP A 22 23.50 -57.35 -49.22
C ASP A 22 22.31 -56.40 -49.02
N PRO A 23 21.63 -56.44 -47.85
CA PRO A 23 20.56 -55.50 -47.54
C PRO A 23 21.08 -54.08 -47.26
N GLY A 24 22.39 -53.88 -47.14
CA GLY A 24 23.01 -52.64 -46.68
C GLY A 24 22.92 -52.46 -45.16
N ALA A 25 23.70 -51.53 -44.64
CA ALA A 25 23.62 -51.15 -43.22
C ALA A 25 22.37 -50.31 -42.96
N ASN A 26 21.72 -50.54 -41.83
CA ASN A 26 20.65 -49.70 -41.30
C ASN A 26 21.21 -48.34 -40.81
N THR A 27 20.33 -47.43 -40.39
CA THR A 27 20.70 -46.08 -39.93
C THR A 27 21.61 -46.08 -38.68
N CYS A 28 21.64 -47.17 -37.91
CA CYS A 28 22.51 -47.36 -36.76
C CYS A 28 23.81 -48.11 -37.09
N GLY A 29 24.03 -48.49 -38.35
CA GLY A 29 25.25 -49.11 -38.84
C GLY A 29 25.28 -50.65 -38.80
N GLY A 30 24.18 -51.31 -38.45
CA GLY A 30 24.09 -52.78 -38.42
C GLY A 30 23.32 -53.38 -39.61
N CYS A 31 23.30 -54.71 -39.69
CA CYS A 31 22.79 -55.45 -40.85
C CYS A 31 21.37 -55.99 -40.70
N SER A 32 20.70 -55.68 -39.60
CA SER A 32 19.31 -56.08 -39.34
C SER A 32 18.34 -54.92 -39.56
N VAL A 33 17.09 -55.24 -39.87
CA VAL A 33 16.01 -54.24 -39.90
C VAL A 33 15.75 -53.74 -38.47
N LEU A 34 15.71 -52.42 -38.31
CA LEU A 34 15.40 -51.82 -37.01
C LEU A 34 13.88 -51.93 -36.71
N PRO A 35 13.49 -52.17 -35.45
CA PRO A 35 12.07 -52.25 -35.07
C PRO A 35 11.33 -50.92 -35.25
N HIS A 36 12.05 -49.79 -35.14
CA HIS A 36 11.55 -48.44 -35.43
C HIS A 36 12.60 -47.61 -36.17
N PRO A 37 12.20 -46.67 -37.04
CA PRO A 37 13.13 -45.73 -37.68
C PRO A 37 13.78 -44.78 -36.66
N VAL A 38 15.07 -44.52 -36.82
CA VAL A 38 15.77 -43.46 -36.05
C VAL A 38 15.14 -42.10 -36.35
N GLY A 39 14.89 -41.30 -35.32
CA GLY A 39 14.24 -40.00 -35.44
C GLY A 39 12.71 -40.05 -35.55
N SER A 40 12.10 -41.24 -35.55
CA SER A 40 10.65 -41.36 -35.38
C SER A 40 10.24 -41.09 -33.93
N THR A 41 9.04 -40.55 -33.74
CA THR A 41 8.50 -40.18 -32.43
C THR A 41 8.27 -41.41 -31.55
N CYS A 42 8.58 -41.27 -30.26
CA CYS A 42 8.31 -42.27 -29.25
C CYS A 42 7.99 -41.58 -27.91
N GLY A 43 7.14 -42.19 -27.09
CA GLY A 43 6.72 -41.55 -25.84
C GLY A 43 5.97 -40.23 -26.08
N VAL A 44 6.12 -39.27 -25.16
CA VAL A 44 5.45 -37.96 -25.22
C VAL A 44 6.30 -36.94 -25.96
N CYS A 45 7.61 -36.89 -25.67
CA CYS A 45 8.55 -35.92 -26.22
C CYS A 45 9.79 -36.58 -26.85
N GLY A 46 9.78 -37.91 -26.98
CA GLY A 46 10.94 -38.66 -27.35
C GLY A 46 11.08 -38.94 -28.83
N LEU A 47 12.30 -39.29 -29.21
CA LEU A 47 12.63 -39.83 -30.52
C LEU A 47 13.43 -41.12 -30.36
N TYR A 48 13.24 -42.07 -31.28
CA TYR A 48 14.09 -43.25 -31.33
C TYR A 48 15.52 -42.88 -31.73
N ALA A 49 16.49 -43.26 -30.90
CA ALA A 49 17.92 -43.10 -31.14
C ALA A 49 18.61 -44.48 -31.17
N CYS A 50 19.77 -44.56 -31.80
CA CYS A 50 20.53 -45.81 -31.87
C CYS A 50 21.01 -46.26 -30.48
N ASP A 51 20.79 -47.54 -30.17
CA ASP A 51 21.28 -48.22 -28.97
C ASP A 51 22.16 -49.41 -29.36
N GLY A 52 23.11 -49.14 -30.26
CA GLY A 52 23.94 -50.14 -30.93
C GLY A 52 23.54 -50.37 -32.39
N ALA A 53 24.31 -51.23 -33.07
CA ALA A 53 24.23 -51.36 -34.53
C ALA A 53 22.87 -51.86 -35.04
N ASN A 54 22.15 -52.67 -34.27
CA ASN A 54 20.88 -53.29 -34.68
C ASN A 54 19.73 -53.01 -33.70
N ALA A 55 19.86 -51.97 -32.87
CA ALA A 55 18.87 -51.65 -31.85
C ALA A 55 18.64 -50.15 -31.77
N VAL A 56 17.40 -49.79 -31.42
CA VAL A 56 17.00 -48.42 -31.13
C VAL A 56 16.35 -48.39 -29.75
N GLN A 57 16.56 -47.31 -29.03
CA GLN A 57 15.89 -47.02 -27.76
C GLN A 57 15.11 -45.72 -27.87
N CYS A 58 14.02 -45.62 -27.12
CA CYS A 58 13.28 -44.38 -27.02
C CYS A 58 13.99 -43.43 -26.06
N VAL A 59 14.45 -42.28 -26.55
CA VAL A 59 15.01 -41.22 -25.71
C VAL A 59 13.94 -40.16 -25.54
N ASP A 60 13.19 -40.25 -24.44
CA ASP A 60 12.10 -39.34 -24.10
C ASP A 60 12.45 -38.51 -22.86
N PRO A 61 12.72 -37.20 -22.99
CA PRO A 61 12.97 -36.33 -21.84
C PRO A 61 11.71 -36.09 -20.99
N GLY A 62 10.53 -36.47 -21.48
CA GLY A 62 9.25 -36.15 -20.88
C GLY A 62 8.85 -34.69 -21.09
N LEU A 63 7.69 -34.32 -20.53
CA LEU A 63 7.21 -32.94 -20.55
C LEU A 63 7.98 -32.07 -19.56
N ASN A 64 8.25 -30.83 -19.96
CA ASN A 64 8.76 -29.78 -19.09
C ASN A 64 7.66 -29.27 -18.13
N ALA A 65 8.03 -28.39 -17.20
CA ALA A 65 7.10 -27.85 -16.20
C ALA A 65 5.92 -27.04 -16.79
N CYS A 66 6.03 -26.59 -18.04
CA CYS A 66 4.99 -25.89 -18.79
C CYS A 66 4.19 -26.82 -19.73
N GLY A 67 4.49 -28.12 -19.74
CA GLY A 67 3.81 -29.11 -20.56
C GLY A 67 4.29 -29.17 -22.01
N GLY A 68 5.49 -28.67 -22.31
CA GLY A 68 6.14 -28.81 -23.62
C GLY A 68 7.29 -29.81 -23.64
N CYS A 69 7.92 -29.97 -24.80
CA CYS A 69 9.03 -30.91 -25.01
C CYS A 69 10.41 -30.26 -25.03
N THR A 70 10.49 -28.93 -24.98
CA THR A 70 11.76 -28.20 -24.90
C THR A 70 12.29 -28.12 -23.48
N VAL A 71 13.61 -28.00 -23.36
CA VAL A 71 14.25 -27.62 -22.11
C VAL A 71 13.97 -26.13 -21.87
N LEU A 72 13.38 -25.79 -20.72
CA LEU A 72 13.10 -24.41 -20.35
C LEU A 72 14.38 -23.66 -19.98
N GLY A 73 14.47 -22.38 -20.36
CA GLY A 73 15.63 -21.53 -20.06
C GLY A 73 15.77 -21.18 -18.58
N HIS A 74 14.67 -21.23 -17.81
CA HIS A 74 14.63 -20.99 -16.37
C HIS A 74 13.64 -21.91 -15.67
N THR A 75 13.82 -22.09 -14.37
CA THR A 75 12.91 -22.85 -13.52
C THR A 75 11.63 -22.05 -13.24
N LEU A 76 10.47 -22.68 -13.39
CA LEU A 76 9.18 -22.08 -13.04
C LEU A 76 9.16 -21.67 -11.56
N GLY A 77 8.69 -20.46 -11.26
CA GLY A 77 8.65 -19.90 -9.91
C GLY A 77 9.99 -19.36 -9.38
N ALA A 78 11.09 -19.50 -10.14
CA ALA A 78 12.33 -18.81 -9.79
C ALA A 78 12.15 -17.29 -9.90
N ALA A 79 12.79 -16.55 -9.00
CA ALA A 79 12.75 -15.10 -8.98
C ALA A 79 13.32 -14.50 -10.27
N CYS A 80 12.70 -13.42 -10.73
CA CYS A 80 13.15 -12.63 -11.87
C CYS A 80 12.78 -11.15 -11.66
N GLY A 81 13.64 -10.24 -12.12
CA GLY A 81 13.43 -8.82 -11.89
C GLY A 81 13.42 -8.45 -10.40
N THR A 82 12.62 -7.46 -10.01
CA THR A 82 12.55 -6.96 -8.63
C THR A 82 11.53 -7.73 -7.80
N CYS A 83 10.35 -8.00 -8.36
CA CYS A 83 9.20 -8.59 -7.67
C CYS A 83 8.59 -9.77 -8.42
N GLY A 84 9.23 -10.21 -9.50
CA GLY A 84 8.68 -11.17 -10.42
C GLY A 84 9.13 -12.60 -10.18
N VAL A 85 8.41 -13.49 -10.86
CA VAL A 85 8.78 -14.91 -10.98
C VAL A 85 8.62 -15.36 -12.42
N TYR A 86 9.42 -16.35 -12.83
CA TYR A 86 9.23 -17.00 -14.11
C TYR A 86 7.91 -17.79 -14.14
N THR A 87 7.10 -17.52 -15.16
CA THR A 87 5.82 -18.19 -15.44
C THR A 87 5.82 -18.76 -16.85
N CYS A 88 4.94 -19.70 -17.15
CA CYS A 88 4.88 -20.32 -18.47
C CYS A 88 4.38 -19.32 -19.54
N GLN A 89 5.13 -19.23 -20.64
CA GLN A 89 4.70 -18.56 -21.87
C GLN A 89 4.44 -19.63 -22.93
N GLY A 90 3.24 -20.21 -22.88
CA GLY A 90 2.93 -21.42 -23.65
C GLY A 90 3.63 -22.66 -23.08
N SER A 91 3.75 -23.72 -23.88
CA SER A 91 4.33 -25.01 -23.45
C SER A 91 5.85 -25.05 -23.51
N GLU A 92 6.47 -24.26 -24.40
CA GLU A 92 7.90 -24.41 -24.74
C GLU A 92 8.81 -23.31 -24.16
N ALA A 93 8.25 -22.36 -23.40
CA ALA A 93 9.00 -21.22 -22.91
C ALA A 93 8.50 -20.71 -21.56
N VAL A 94 9.35 -19.95 -20.88
CA VAL A 94 9.02 -19.19 -19.67
C VAL A 94 9.27 -17.71 -19.92
N THR A 95 8.49 -16.87 -19.26
CA THR A 95 8.64 -15.41 -19.26
C THR A 95 8.66 -14.88 -17.84
N CYS A 96 9.34 -13.76 -17.63
CA CYS A 96 9.36 -13.10 -16.34
C CYS A 96 8.06 -12.31 -16.16
N SER A 97 7.27 -12.68 -15.15
CA SER A 97 6.08 -11.93 -14.73
C SER A 97 6.47 -11.09 -13.51
N ASP A 98 6.94 -9.86 -13.77
CA ASP A 98 7.37 -8.91 -12.73
C ASP A 98 6.45 -7.68 -12.70
N PRO A 99 5.66 -7.47 -11.62
CA PRO A 99 4.86 -6.26 -11.46
C PRO A 99 5.71 -5.02 -11.16
N GLY A 100 7.00 -5.19 -10.85
CA GLY A 100 7.85 -4.13 -10.32
C GLY A 100 7.59 -3.86 -8.84
N ALA A 101 8.43 -3.02 -8.23
CA ALA A 101 8.23 -2.56 -6.87
C ALA A 101 7.24 -1.39 -6.83
N ASN A 102 6.41 -1.34 -5.78
CA ASN A 102 5.57 -0.19 -5.47
C ASN A 102 6.40 1.00 -4.95
N THR A 103 5.77 2.14 -4.75
CA THR A 103 6.42 3.38 -4.28
C THR A 103 7.08 3.24 -2.89
N CYS A 104 6.62 2.30 -2.06
CA CYS A 104 7.21 1.96 -0.77
C CYS A 104 8.29 0.86 -0.83
N GLY A 105 8.59 0.34 -2.01
CA GLY A 105 9.64 -0.65 -2.25
C GLY A 105 9.22 -2.11 -2.10
N GLY A 106 7.94 -2.40 -1.91
CA GLY A 106 7.40 -3.77 -1.83
C GLY A 106 6.85 -4.28 -3.16
N CYS A 107 6.42 -5.54 -3.17
CA CYS A 107 5.97 -6.25 -4.37
C CYS A 107 4.45 -6.37 -4.50
N THR A 108 3.71 -5.83 -3.53
CA THR A 108 2.25 -5.81 -3.49
C THR A 108 1.75 -4.44 -3.93
N ALA A 109 0.69 -4.39 -4.73
CA ALA A 109 0.03 -3.13 -5.03
C ALA A 109 -0.48 -2.46 -3.73
N LEU A 110 -0.17 -1.18 -3.56
CA LEU A 110 -0.63 -0.42 -2.39
C LEU A 110 -2.12 -0.05 -2.55
N PRO A 111 -2.89 0.04 -1.44
CA PRO A 111 -4.27 0.52 -1.49
C PRO A 111 -4.37 2.02 -1.81
N TYR A 112 -3.32 2.80 -1.50
CA TYR A 112 -3.17 4.23 -1.78
C TYR A 112 -1.70 4.53 -2.08
N GLU A 113 -1.43 5.58 -2.87
CA GLU A 113 -0.07 5.99 -3.15
C GLU A 113 0.46 6.92 -2.04
N PRO A 114 1.76 6.83 -1.68
CA PRO A 114 2.38 7.81 -0.82
C PRO A 114 2.21 9.23 -1.36
N GLY A 115 1.74 10.14 -0.50
CA GLY A 115 1.39 11.52 -0.86
C GLY A 115 -0.11 11.72 -1.18
N ASP A 116 -0.88 10.66 -1.40
CA ASP A 116 -2.34 10.78 -1.53
C ASP A 116 -2.95 11.35 -0.24
N ALA A 117 -3.97 12.17 -0.40
CA ALA A 117 -4.71 12.75 0.71
C ALA A 117 -5.46 11.66 1.50
N CYS A 118 -5.44 11.77 2.82
CA CYS A 118 -6.20 10.94 3.74
C CYS A 118 -6.88 11.82 4.79
N ALA A 119 -7.75 11.22 5.62
CA ALA A 119 -8.46 11.91 6.69
C ALA A 119 -9.06 13.25 6.23
N CYS A 120 -9.96 13.20 5.24
CA CYS A 120 -10.64 14.38 4.72
C CYS A 120 -9.71 15.48 4.15
N SER A 121 -8.48 15.13 3.76
CA SER A 121 -7.42 16.02 3.26
C SER A 121 -6.61 16.75 4.34
N GLU A 122 -6.73 16.32 5.59
CA GLU A 122 -5.90 16.79 6.72
C GLU A 122 -4.68 15.91 6.94
N GLY A 123 -4.49 14.86 6.14
CA GLY A 123 -3.30 14.03 6.19
C GLY A 123 -2.81 13.60 4.81
N SER A 124 -1.63 12.99 4.79
CA SER A 124 -1.14 12.27 3.61
C SER A 124 -0.73 10.84 3.96
N TYR A 125 -0.96 9.92 3.03
CA TYR A 125 -0.44 8.55 3.15
C TYR A 125 1.08 8.57 3.06
N THR A 126 1.74 7.91 4.00
CA THR A 126 3.19 7.71 4.04
C THR A 126 3.51 6.22 4.12
N CYS A 127 4.68 5.82 3.64
CA CYS A 127 5.08 4.42 3.68
C CYS A 127 5.26 3.93 5.13
N ASN A 128 4.61 2.81 5.44
CA ASN A 128 4.72 2.11 6.73
C ASN A 128 5.19 0.67 6.51
N GLY A 129 6.35 0.53 5.87
CA GLY A 129 6.89 -0.74 5.39
C GLY A 129 6.80 -0.87 3.87
N ALA A 130 7.31 -1.98 3.34
CA ALA A 130 7.45 -2.18 1.90
C ALA A 130 6.10 -2.32 1.18
N ASP A 131 5.11 -2.97 1.81
CA ASP A 131 3.81 -3.28 1.22
C ASP A 131 2.64 -2.58 1.95
N ALA A 132 2.92 -1.48 2.64
CA ALA A 132 1.91 -0.80 3.46
C ALA A 132 2.11 0.71 3.52
N VAL A 133 0.99 1.42 3.61
CA VAL A 133 0.93 2.87 3.86
C VAL A 133 0.10 3.15 5.10
N THR A 134 0.39 4.26 5.78
CA THR A 134 -0.40 4.78 6.89
C THR A 134 -0.76 6.23 6.66
N CYS A 135 -1.94 6.65 7.09
CA CYS A 135 -2.31 8.07 7.07
C CYS A 135 -1.52 8.79 8.17
N THR A 136 -0.85 9.90 7.81
CA THR A 136 -0.16 10.79 8.74
C THR A 136 -0.86 12.15 8.72
N MET A 137 -1.37 12.58 9.87
CA MET A 137 -2.14 13.83 10.02
C MET A 137 -1.26 15.08 10.02
N SER A 138 -1.86 16.22 9.68
CA SER A 138 -1.25 17.55 9.67
C SER A 138 -1.27 18.23 11.04
N GLY A 139 -0.75 17.55 12.05
CA GLY A 139 0.01 18.18 13.12
C GLY A 139 -0.74 19.01 14.18
N ASN A 140 -2.06 19.09 14.23
CA ASN A 140 -2.77 19.76 15.33
C ASN A 140 -3.59 18.80 16.21
N ASP A 141 -3.34 17.48 16.07
CA ASP A 141 -4.28 16.44 16.49
C ASP A 141 -4.14 15.91 17.93
N ASN A 142 -3.16 16.40 18.72
CA ASN A 142 -2.85 15.74 19.99
C ASN A 142 -2.24 16.60 21.11
N VAL A 143 -1.72 17.79 20.82
CA VAL A 143 -1.09 18.65 21.85
C VAL A 143 -1.21 20.14 21.52
N TYR A 144 -1.33 20.94 22.58
CA TYR A 144 -1.32 22.40 22.46
C TYR A 144 -0.02 22.97 21.84
N THR A 145 1.10 22.25 21.92
CA THR A 145 2.38 22.71 21.33
C THR A 145 2.39 22.63 19.81
N SER A 146 1.41 21.96 19.20
CA SER A 146 1.25 21.83 17.77
C SER A 146 0.00 22.55 17.26
N ALA A 147 -0.58 23.38 18.12
CA ALA A 147 -1.76 24.18 17.83
C ALA A 147 -1.54 25.11 16.63
N VAL A 148 -2.51 25.14 15.71
CA VAL A 148 -2.47 26.07 14.56
C VAL A 148 -2.67 27.48 15.07
N TYR A 149 -1.76 28.40 14.75
CA TYR A 149 -1.91 29.81 15.11
C TYR A 149 -2.94 30.49 14.19
N ILE A 150 -4.00 31.05 14.78
CA ILE A 150 -5.16 31.55 14.03
C ILE A 150 -5.25 33.06 13.95
N GLY A 151 -4.49 33.79 14.79
CA GLY A 151 -4.39 35.24 14.73
C GLY A 151 -3.97 35.88 16.06
N SER A 152 -3.89 37.22 16.05
CA SER A 152 -3.80 38.06 17.24
C SER A 152 -4.96 39.04 17.22
N PHE A 153 -5.47 39.41 18.39
CA PHE A 153 -6.60 40.31 18.52
C PHE A 153 -6.50 41.17 19.79
N ASP A 154 -7.22 42.28 19.87
CA ASP A 154 -7.22 43.19 21.03
C ASP A 154 -8.62 43.64 21.42
N ASP A 155 -8.77 44.23 22.61
CA ASP A 155 -10.04 44.70 23.17
C ASP A 155 -10.72 45.84 22.37
N SER A 156 -10.14 46.28 21.24
CA SER A 156 -10.76 47.17 20.27
C SER A 156 -11.38 46.46 19.06
N ASP A 157 -11.13 45.15 18.91
CA ASP A 157 -11.71 44.32 17.86
C ASP A 157 -13.21 44.09 18.09
N ASN A 158 -13.95 43.88 16.98
CA ASN A 158 -15.37 43.53 17.06
C ASN A 158 -15.57 42.03 17.33
N TRP A 159 -16.78 41.67 17.78
CA TRP A 159 -17.23 40.28 17.83
C TRP A 159 -16.96 39.54 16.51
N VAL A 160 -16.33 38.36 16.65
CA VAL A 160 -15.68 37.54 15.61
C VAL A 160 -14.41 38.17 15.02
N ALA A 161 -13.32 38.13 15.79
CA ALA A 161 -11.98 38.52 15.35
C ALA A 161 -11.35 37.49 14.40
N ALA A 162 -11.68 36.20 14.55
CA ALA A 162 -11.26 35.16 13.60
C ALA A 162 -12.29 34.03 13.46
N THR A 163 -12.28 33.41 12.29
CA THR A 163 -13.09 32.22 11.98
C THR A 163 -12.20 31.14 11.38
N ARG A 164 -12.37 29.91 11.84
CA ARG A 164 -11.67 28.72 11.35
C ARG A 164 -12.64 27.58 11.11
N THR A 165 -12.28 26.75 10.15
CA THR A 165 -12.99 25.50 9.85
C THR A 165 -12.02 24.36 10.01
N GLY A 166 -12.46 23.27 10.63
CA GLY A 166 -11.72 22.02 10.75
C GLY A 166 -12.67 20.84 10.58
N THR A 167 -12.16 19.63 10.42
CA THR A 167 -12.94 18.39 10.52
C THR A 167 -12.41 17.56 11.67
N LEU A 168 -13.23 16.64 12.22
CA LEU A 168 -12.74 15.61 13.16
C LEU A 168 -13.07 14.24 12.59
N THR A 169 -12.06 13.44 12.28
CA THR A 169 -12.25 12.24 11.45
C THR A 169 -12.44 10.94 12.24
N PRO A 170 -13.17 9.94 11.70
CA PRO A 170 -13.52 8.72 12.43
C PRO A 170 -12.39 7.86 13.02
N THR A 171 -11.14 8.09 12.64
CA THR A 171 -10.04 7.16 12.94
C THR A 171 -8.72 7.85 13.26
N TYR A 172 -8.48 9.02 12.66
CA TYR A 172 -7.14 9.61 12.64
C TYR A 172 -7.04 10.91 13.42
N ASP A 173 -8.16 11.57 13.63
CA ASP A 173 -8.22 12.86 14.28
C ASP A 173 -9.40 12.91 15.26
N THR A 174 -9.05 13.10 16.53
CA THR A 174 -9.99 13.13 17.65
C THR A 174 -10.08 14.49 18.29
N GLU A 175 -9.15 15.39 17.98
CA GLU A 175 -9.09 16.73 18.56
C GLU A 175 -8.24 17.65 17.70
N ASP A 176 -8.68 18.88 17.54
CA ASP A 176 -7.93 19.95 16.90
C ASP A 176 -7.50 20.98 17.95
N TRP A 177 -6.24 21.37 17.89
CA TRP A 177 -5.71 22.46 18.69
C TRP A 177 -5.47 23.72 17.84
N TYR A 178 -5.95 24.86 18.34
CA TYR A 178 -5.69 26.19 17.80
C TYR A 178 -5.10 27.10 18.87
N SER A 179 -4.36 28.12 18.45
CA SER A 179 -3.81 29.13 19.35
C SER A 179 -3.99 30.53 18.80
N ALA A 180 -4.20 31.49 19.70
CA ALA A 180 -4.21 32.91 19.37
C ALA A 180 -3.57 33.72 20.49
N THR A 181 -3.12 34.93 20.16
CA THR A 181 -2.63 35.87 21.15
C THR A 181 -3.57 37.05 21.29
N PHE A 182 -3.59 37.67 22.45
CA PHE A 182 -4.33 38.90 22.66
C PHE A 182 -3.61 39.89 23.55
N SER A 183 -3.92 41.17 23.36
CA SER A 183 -3.42 42.28 24.16
C SER A 183 -4.54 42.99 24.90
N ASP A 184 -4.23 43.44 26.12
CA ASP A 184 -5.08 44.28 26.95
C ASP A 184 -4.54 45.71 26.90
N GLU A 185 -5.22 46.58 26.16
CA GLU A 185 -4.81 47.97 26.00
C GLU A 185 -5.54 48.90 26.99
N TRP A 186 -6.63 48.42 27.61
CA TRP A 186 -7.52 49.24 28.44
C TRP A 186 -7.48 48.88 29.94
N LEU A 187 -6.66 47.91 30.35
CA LEU A 187 -6.44 47.48 31.74
C LEU A 187 -7.73 47.04 32.45
N HIS A 188 -8.63 46.41 31.69
CA HIS A 188 -9.91 45.91 32.17
C HIS A 188 -9.96 44.38 32.03
N ILE A 189 -11.00 43.78 32.63
CA ILE A 189 -11.29 42.35 32.40
C ILE A 189 -11.64 42.20 30.92
N ILE A 190 -10.96 41.27 30.27
CA ILE A 190 -11.21 40.87 28.89
C ILE A 190 -12.05 39.60 28.94
N GLU A 191 -13.24 39.66 28.34
CA GLU A 191 -14.11 38.50 28.14
C GLU A 191 -13.77 37.87 26.78
N LEU A 192 -12.97 36.80 26.79
CA LEU A 192 -12.69 36.03 25.59
C LEU A 192 -13.88 35.13 25.29
N GLN A 193 -14.39 35.22 24.07
CA GLN A 193 -15.53 34.45 23.61
C GLN A 193 -15.11 33.48 22.50
N ALA A 194 -15.46 32.21 22.65
CA ALA A 194 -15.24 31.18 21.64
C ALA A 194 -16.53 30.38 21.39
N THR A 195 -16.82 30.13 20.12
CA THR A 195 -18.02 29.39 19.71
C THR A 195 -17.70 28.32 18.68
N LEU A 196 -18.32 27.16 18.83
CA LEU A 196 -18.25 26.06 17.89
C LEU A 196 -19.60 25.88 17.23
N ASP A 197 -19.67 26.27 15.96
CA ASP A 197 -20.87 26.20 15.14
C ASP A 197 -20.74 25.14 14.04
N ASN A 198 -21.85 24.91 13.33
CA ASN A 198 -21.93 23.98 12.19
C ASN A 198 -21.45 22.56 12.53
N ILE A 199 -21.68 22.11 13.77
CA ILE A 199 -21.36 20.75 14.17
C ILE A 199 -22.12 19.77 13.27
N PRO A 200 -21.43 18.82 12.61
CA PRO A 200 -22.09 17.90 11.69
C PRO A 200 -23.16 17.07 12.39
N THR A 201 -24.27 16.80 11.69
CA THR A 201 -25.37 16.00 12.25
C THR A 201 -24.89 14.63 12.73
N GLY A 202 -25.27 14.27 13.95
CA GLY A 202 -24.87 13.00 14.59
C GLY A 202 -23.46 13.02 15.20
N GLN A 203 -22.82 14.19 15.26
CA GLN A 203 -21.55 14.39 15.94
C GLN A 203 -21.74 15.28 17.16
N ASP A 204 -20.91 15.03 18.17
CA ASP A 204 -20.90 15.69 19.47
C ASP A 204 -19.46 16.14 19.71
N TYR A 205 -19.20 17.39 19.34
CA TYR A 205 -17.89 18.02 19.42
C TYR A 205 -17.94 19.04 20.53
N ASP A 206 -17.00 18.96 21.45
CA ASP A 206 -16.87 19.87 22.57
C ASP A 206 -15.78 20.91 22.30
N LEU A 207 -15.90 22.06 22.97
CA LEU A 207 -14.93 23.13 22.95
C LEU A 207 -14.39 23.40 24.36
N CYS A 208 -13.07 23.43 24.48
CA CYS A 208 -12.38 23.96 25.66
C CYS A 208 -11.42 25.09 25.28
N VAL A 209 -11.31 26.07 26.15
CA VAL A 209 -10.43 27.22 26.00
C VAL A 209 -9.50 27.29 27.21
N TYR A 210 -8.19 27.34 26.97
CA TYR A 210 -7.16 27.35 28.01
C TYR A 210 -6.25 28.56 27.84
N TYR A 211 -5.89 29.19 28.96
CA TYR A 211 -5.05 30.38 28.98
C TYR A 211 -3.69 30.09 29.63
N SER A 212 -2.61 30.52 28.99
CA SER A 212 -1.24 30.24 29.44
C SER A 212 -0.57 31.40 30.18
N GLY A 213 -1.29 32.48 30.50
CA GLY A 213 -0.73 33.58 31.27
C GLY A 213 -0.71 33.32 32.77
N SER A 214 -0.29 34.34 33.52
CA SER A 214 -0.07 34.27 34.96
C SER A 214 -1.27 34.75 35.79
N SER A 215 -2.23 35.41 35.14
CA SER A 215 -3.42 35.96 35.76
C SER A 215 -4.45 34.89 36.16
N SER A 216 -5.38 35.29 37.03
CA SER A 216 -6.56 34.49 37.35
C SER A 216 -7.48 34.42 36.13
N VAL A 217 -8.00 33.22 35.88
CA VAL A 217 -8.94 32.94 34.78
C VAL A 217 -10.33 32.70 35.37
N GLY A 218 -11.32 33.47 34.92
CA GLY A 218 -12.74 33.25 35.19
C GLY A 218 -13.40 32.45 34.07
N CYS A 219 -14.49 31.75 34.38
CA CYS A 219 -15.24 30.91 33.44
C CYS A 219 -16.72 31.25 33.61
N ASP A 220 -17.20 32.13 32.72
CA ASP A 220 -18.50 32.77 32.84
C ASP A 220 -19.60 32.01 32.07
N ALA A 221 -19.21 31.33 30.99
CA ALA A 221 -20.06 30.39 30.26
C ALA A 221 -19.30 29.07 30.05
N GLY A 222 -19.71 28.03 30.76
CA GLY A 222 -19.09 26.71 30.73
C GLY A 222 -18.82 26.18 32.15
N TYR A 223 -17.85 25.27 32.27
CA TYR A 223 -17.31 24.83 33.54
C TYR A 223 -15.80 24.98 33.59
N ALA A 224 -15.29 25.34 34.77
CA ALA A 224 -13.85 25.52 34.97
C ALA A 224 -13.10 24.21 34.72
N SER A 225 -12.03 24.28 33.94
CA SER A 225 -11.21 23.15 33.54
C SER A 225 -9.73 23.51 33.63
N THR A 226 -8.88 22.51 33.80
CA THR A 226 -7.43 22.68 33.81
C THR A 226 -6.78 21.66 32.90
N TRP A 227 -5.85 22.08 32.06
CA TRP A 227 -5.10 21.20 31.17
C TRP A 227 -3.64 21.61 31.09
N ALA A 228 -2.72 20.66 31.27
CA ALA A 228 -1.28 20.92 31.25
C ALA A 228 -0.82 22.10 32.14
N GLY A 229 -1.52 22.34 33.26
CA GLY A 229 -1.24 23.45 34.17
C GLY A 229 -1.84 24.80 33.77
N MET A 230 -2.50 24.88 32.62
CA MET A 230 -3.28 26.05 32.20
C MET A 230 -4.69 25.99 32.78
N ASN A 231 -5.18 27.12 33.27
CA ASN A 231 -6.58 27.27 33.66
C ASN A 231 -7.41 27.64 32.44
N GLY A 232 -8.65 27.16 32.41
CA GLY A 232 -9.53 27.30 31.27
C GLY A 232 -11.00 27.08 31.59
N CYS A 233 -11.79 27.07 30.54
CA CYS A 233 -13.23 26.86 30.59
C CYS A 233 -13.60 25.91 29.46
N CYS A 234 -14.43 24.92 29.73
CA CYS A 234 -14.98 24.00 28.73
C CYS A 234 -16.47 24.21 28.63
N SER A 235 -17.02 24.02 27.44
CA SER A 235 -18.45 24.20 27.26
C SER A 235 -19.24 23.15 28.04
N ALA A 236 -20.44 23.54 28.50
CA ALA A 236 -21.32 22.70 29.28
C ALA A 236 -22.55 22.24 28.48
N ASN A 237 -22.58 22.56 27.18
CA ASN A 237 -23.67 22.11 26.32
C ASN A 237 -23.54 20.60 26.09
N ALA A 238 -24.66 19.97 25.79
CA ALA A 238 -24.72 18.52 25.63
C ALA A 238 -25.14 18.18 24.20
N GLY A 239 -24.43 17.22 23.60
CA GLY A 239 -24.80 16.63 22.33
C GLY A 239 -24.38 17.48 21.15
N THR A 240 -25.29 17.73 20.20
CA THR A 240 -24.94 18.35 18.91
C THR A 240 -25.24 19.85 18.87
N ALA A 241 -25.34 20.50 20.02
CA ALA A 241 -25.64 21.93 20.11
C ALA A 241 -24.41 22.75 19.72
N ALA A 242 -24.58 24.03 19.37
CA ALA A 242 -23.43 24.91 19.25
C ALA A 242 -22.75 25.04 20.63
N GLU A 243 -21.41 25.00 20.66
CA GLU A 243 -20.65 25.16 21.90
C GLU A 243 -20.32 26.63 22.11
N HIS A 244 -20.39 27.08 23.34
CA HIS A 244 -20.05 28.45 23.72
C HIS A 244 -19.21 28.43 25.00
N VAL A 245 -18.10 29.18 24.99
CA VAL A 245 -17.19 29.33 26.13
C VAL A 245 -16.82 30.79 26.31
N PHE A 246 -17.01 31.33 27.52
CA PHE A 246 -16.57 32.67 27.90
C PHE A 246 -15.50 32.58 28.99
N LEU A 247 -14.36 33.22 28.74
CA LEU A 247 -13.19 33.17 29.58
C LEU A 247 -12.75 34.59 29.98
N ASP A 248 -12.84 34.89 31.28
CA ASP A 248 -12.42 36.17 31.83
C ASP A 248 -10.94 36.14 32.16
N VAL A 249 -10.18 37.08 31.60
CA VAL A 249 -8.74 37.23 31.81
C VAL A 249 -8.37 38.68 32.06
N ASN A 250 -7.35 38.92 32.88
CA ASN A 250 -6.98 40.26 33.35
C ASN A 250 -5.64 40.78 32.78
N GLU A 251 -5.05 40.05 31.83
CA GLU A 251 -3.83 40.45 31.15
C GLU A 251 -3.75 39.78 29.76
N GLY A 252 -3.08 40.44 28.81
CA GLY A 252 -2.79 39.86 27.50
C GLY A 252 -1.99 38.55 27.59
N GLY A 253 -2.14 37.66 26.60
CA GLY A 253 -1.40 36.41 26.58
C GLY A 253 -1.80 35.49 25.44
N THR A 254 -1.50 34.20 25.59
CA THR A 254 -1.84 33.17 24.60
C THR A 254 -3.02 32.34 25.10
N VAL A 255 -3.97 32.11 24.21
CA VAL A 255 -5.14 31.27 24.41
C VAL A 255 -5.04 30.08 23.48
N TYR A 256 -5.39 28.90 24.00
CA TYR A 256 -5.46 27.65 23.26
C TYR A 256 -6.90 27.19 23.21
N TYR A 257 -7.37 26.86 22.00
CA TYR A 257 -8.70 26.32 21.75
C TYR A 257 -8.52 24.84 21.40
N ARG A 258 -9.21 23.98 22.13
CA ARG A 258 -9.25 22.54 21.89
C ARG A 258 -10.66 22.20 21.46
N VAL A 259 -10.82 21.84 20.20
CA VAL A 259 -12.05 21.22 19.69
C VAL A 259 -11.82 19.72 19.74
N TYR A 260 -12.70 18.95 20.37
CA TYR A 260 -12.50 17.50 20.44
C TYR A 260 -13.81 16.74 20.32
N ARG A 261 -13.72 15.50 19.85
CA ARG A 261 -14.90 14.65 19.70
C ARG A 261 -15.25 14.03 21.05
N TYR A 262 -16.36 14.45 21.64
CA TYR A 262 -16.92 13.82 22.85
C TYR A 262 -17.62 12.50 22.50
N SER A 263 -18.48 12.51 21.48
CA SER A 263 -19.14 11.31 20.97
C SER A 263 -19.44 11.39 19.46
N GLY A 264 -19.95 10.30 18.89
CA GLY A 264 -20.15 10.16 17.44
C GLY A 264 -18.96 9.51 16.71
N THR A 265 -19.13 9.30 15.41
CA THR A 265 -18.14 8.60 14.59
C THR A 265 -17.14 9.52 13.92
N GLY A 266 -17.17 10.84 14.09
CA GLY A 266 -16.44 11.79 13.25
C GLY A 266 -17.06 11.96 11.85
N SER A 267 -16.72 13.06 11.18
CA SER A 267 -17.24 13.44 9.86
C SER A 267 -16.24 14.31 9.09
N CYS A 268 -16.21 14.16 7.75
CA CYS A 268 -15.51 15.11 6.86
C CYS A 268 -16.31 16.40 6.63
N THR A 269 -17.49 16.55 7.22
CA THR A 269 -18.20 17.83 7.21
C THR A 269 -17.50 18.77 8.19
N PRO A 270 -17.12 19.98 7.77
CA PRO A 270 -16.38 20.88 8.63
C PRO A 270 -17.27 21.47 9.72
N TYR A 271 -16.72 21.61 10.92
CA TYR A 271 -17.24 22.51 11.94
C TYR A 271 -16.70 23.93 11.69
N GLN A 272 -17.21 24.91 12.42
CA GLN A 272 -16.72 26.28 12.40
C GLN A 272 -16.40 26.77 13.82
N LEU A 273 -15.13 27.10 14.08
CA LEU A 273 -14.69 27.78 15.29
C LEU A 273 -14.67 29.29 15.04
N GLN A 274 -15.40 30.06 15.83
CA GLN A 274 -15.35 31.53 15.83
C GLN A 274 -14.82 32.01 17.18
N ILE A 275 -13.94 33.00 17.15
CA ILE A 275 -13.30 33.56 18.35
C ILE A 275 -13.32 35.08 18.30
N GLY A 276 -13.46 35.73 19.46
CA GLY A 276 -13.48 37.18 19.60
C GLY A 276 -13.69 37.64 21.03
N PHE A 277 -14.18 38.87 21.16
CA PHE A 277 -14.54 39.54 22.43
C PHE A 277 -15.97 40.05 22.39
#